data_AF-A0A4P6AHS1-F1
#
_entry.id   AF-A0A4P6AHS1-F1
#
_cell.length_a   1.000
_cell.length_b   1.000
_cell.length_c   1.000
_cell.angle_alpha   90.00
_cell.angle_beta   90.00
_cell.angle_gamma   90.00
#
_symmetry.space_group_name_H-M   'P 1'
#
loop_
_entity.id
_entity.type
_entity.pdbx_description
1 polymer ?
#
loop_
_entity_poly.entity_id
_entity_poly.type
_entity_poly.pdbx_seq_one_letter_code
_entity_poly.pdbx_strand_id
1 'polypeptide(L)'
;MNWIGATLFTLISISACSEQNPSIPTVEEVKTTQESEQLFTVQDALGNLTFAKDQYLKMASHIEAERHLYYRPACVEDTSMICVPRSYEHGGIFMDKYEKWTNGFFPGVMWKLLSNKDYVEWTESEEKQLLNFATHYQKALDGDATLDSTHDLGFMLYDSYGEALNYEGLSHELRSKYVSILAKGRETLSNRFNAEKGVIKSWDFVPHMKVSVSRNGREVVELHQIAEPWTFPVIIDNMMNLEYLLDSDSSHYKDIAITHAKTTLKNHYFYEENDSEQRYPIAYHVFDYGKRKPGNWQGLGNISAWARGQGWSLYGYVTIADYMSDLNLSDAEREAFEKHLGNVLNSIEHLLEEDFVPFWDFWADRDNAYKYAENTSLETSVYSGILELCANRIEPHILPYKGYRPQILDASMLTDESLNELKNQKNWYGSDILQGDKLVPCGREPYPETHTKIPKDTSAAAIYASALYRYATITRDDKQRQKYGALADKIMAELTSNYRTDRDKNGRDMSFELGFVLDEATGDMGNAGEIDTPIIYGDFYFVEANIRKVDFERSRGVKLNN
;
A
#
# COMPACT_ATOMS: atom_id res chain seq x y z
N MET A 1 -34.46 55.57 30.33
CA MET A 1 -34.68 56.20 31.65
C MET A 1 -33.37 56.15 32.42
N ASN A 2 -32.87 57.35 32.79
CA ASN A 2 -31.82 57.70 33.77
C ASN A 2 -30.44 57.02 33.65
N TRP A 3 -29.44 57.69 33.05
CA TRP A 3 -28.50 58.68 33.67
C TRP A 3 -27.51 57.98 34.61
N ILE A 4 -26.19 58.17 34.55
CA ILE A 4 -25.43 59.41 34.74
C ILE A 4 -24.01 59.21 34.13
N GLY A 5 -23.48 60.24 33.47
CA GLY A 5 -22.08 60.33 33.09
C GLY A 5 -21.26 61.26 34.01
N ALA A 6 -19.93 61.27 33.83
CA ALA A 6 -19.04 62.39 34.11
C ALA A 6 -17.69 62.10 33.40
N THR A 7 -17.20 62.81 32.38
CA THR A 7 -16.82 64.23 32.17
C THR A 7 -15.30 64.41 32.17
N LEU A 8 -14.78 64.64 30.94
CA LEU A 8 -13.65 65.47 30.48
C LEU A 8 -12.25 65.37 31.11
N PHE A 9 -11.23 65.30 30.24
CA PHE A 9 -10.36 66.46 29.97
C PHE A 9 -9.72 66.40 28.57
N THR A 10 -9.85 67.50 27.84
CA THR A 10 -9.43 67.77 26.46
C THR A 10 -8.03 68.39 26.44
N LEU A 11 -7.25 68.11 25.40
CA LEU A 11 -6.20 69.01 24.91
C LEU A 11 -6.26 69.06 23.37
N ILE A 12 -6.24 70.29 22.85
CA ILE A 12 -6.54 70.70 21.48
C ILE A 12 -5.25 71.23 20.82
N SER A 13 -5.08 70.91 19.52
CA SER A 13 -4.42 71.77 18.52
C SER A 13 -4.86 71.27 17.12
N ILE A 14 -5.85 71.88 16.43
CA ILE A 14 -5.75 73.03 15.48
C ILE A 14 -4.70 72.76 14.39
N SER A 15 -4.91 72.82 13.07
CA SER A 15 -6.05 73.00 12.15
C SER A 15 -5.51 72.76 10.74
N ALA A 16 -6.34 72.27 9.81
CA ALA A 16 -6.53 72.88 8.47
C ALA A 16 -7.52 72.05 7.63
N CYS A 17 -8.63 72.68 7.26
CA CYS A 17 -9.64 72.21 6.34
C CYS A 17 -9.16 72.24 4.88
N SER A 18 -9.68 71.32 4.06
CA SER A 18 -10.11 71.61 2.68
C SER A 18 -10.83 70.40 2.08
N GLU A 19 -12.16 70.52 2.04
CA GLU A 19 -13.16 70.00 1.11
C GLU A 19 -12.90 68.74 0.25
N GLN A 20 -13.89 67.85 0.33
CA GLN A 20 -14.08 66.59 -0.37
C GLN A 20 -14.41 66.75 -1.85
N ASN A 21 -13.87 65.85 -2.68
CA ASN A 21 -14.49 65.37 -3.91
C ASN A 21 -14.25 63.85 -4.03
N PRO A 22 -15.21 63.03 -4.50
CA PRO A 22 -15.22 61.59 -4.27
C PRO A 22 -14.42 60.84 -5.33
N SER A 23 -13.40 60.08 -4.92
CA SER A 23 -12.65 59.17 -5.78
C SER A 23 -12.91 57.70 -5.40
N ILE A 24 -13.58 57.00 -6.32
CA ILE A 24 -13.47 55.59 -6.74
C ILE A 24 -12.86 54.61 -5.70
N PRO A 25 -13.56 53.51 -5.34
CA PRO A 25 -13.00 52.52 -4.42
C PRO A 25 -11.84 51.78 -5.09
N THR A 26 -10.65 51.92 -4.52
CA THR A 26 -9.47 51.10 -4.81
C THR A 26 -9.70 49.69 -4.29
N VAL A 27 -9.58 48.71 -5.19
CA VAL A 27 -9.49 47.28 -4.86
C VAL A 27 -8.21 47.08 -4.05
N GLU A 28 -8.33 46.64 -2.81
CA GLU A 28 -7.20 46.15 -2.04
C GLU A 28 -6.71 44.84 -2.68
N GLU A 29 -5.49 44.87 -3.21
CA GLU A 29 -4.77 43.66 -3.58
C GLU A 29 -4.62 42.79 -2.33
N VAL A 30 -5.36 41.69 -2.31
CA VAL A 30 -5.08 40.56 -1.43
C VAL A 30 -3.66 40.10 -1.74
N LYS A 31 -2.72 40.42 -0.86
CA LYS A 31 -1.42 39.76 -0.83
C LYS A 31 -1.66 38.30 -0.45
N THR A 32 -1.87 37.46 -1.45
CA THR A 32 -1.59 36.03 -1.33
C THR A 32 -0.10 35.89 -1.10
N THR A 33 0.27 35.58 0.14
CA THR A 33 1.55 34.94 0.42
C THR A 33 1.54 33.61 -0.32
N GLN A 34 2.09 33.59 -1.54
CA GLN A 34 2.62 32.38 -2.12
C GLN A 34 3.75 31.92 -1.19
N GLU A 35 3.44 31.05 -0.23
CA GLU A 35 4.43 30.07 0.19
C GLU A 35 4.86 29.35 -1.08
N SER A 36 6.13 29.49 -1.46
CA SER A 36 6.68 28.69 -2.54
C SER A 36 6.58 27.23 -2.07
N GLU A 37 5.61 26.48 -2.60
CA GLU A 37 5.58 25.01 -2.46
C GLU A 37 6.99 24.50 -2.76
N GLN A 38 7.68 23.96 -1.75
CA GLN A 38 9.02 23.44 -1.91
C GLN A 38 8.90 22.15 -2.74
N LEU A 39 9.09 22.29 -4.05
CA LEU A 39 9.02 21.17 -5.00
C LEU A 39 10.13 20.16 -4.70
N PHE A 40 9.79 18.88 -4.63
CA PHE A 40 10.73 17.79 -4.47
C PHE A 40 11.72 17.74 -5.64
N THR A 41 13.00 17.88 -5.33
CA THR A 41 14.06 17.98 -6.34
C THR A 41 14.79 16.66 -6.54
N VAL A 42 15.61 16.59 -7.59
CA VAL A 42 16.52 15.45 -7.76
C VAL A 42 17.55 15.34 -6.62
N GLN A 43 17.92 16.45 -5.98
CA GLN A 43 18.85 16.41 -4.85
C GLN A 43 18.17 15.81 -3.61
N ASP A 44 16.89 16.09 -3.41
CA ASP A 44 16.11 15.43 -2.35
C ASP A 44 16.01 13.92 -2.60
N ALA A 45 15.84 13.50 -3.86
CA ALA A 45 15.86 12.08 -4.23
C ALA A 45 17.21 11.40 -3.94
N LEU A 46 18.33 12.02 -4.32
CA LEU A 46 19.67 11.49 -4.00
C LEU A 46 19.93 11.45 -2.48
N GLY A 47 19.43 12.44 -1.74
CA GLY A 47 19.48 12.47 -0.29
C GLY A 47 18.64 11.36 0.36
N ASN A 48 17.46 11.06 -0.18
CA ASN A 48 16.63 9.93 0.25
C ASN A 48 17.27 8.58 -0.04
N LEU A 49 17.94 8.41 -1.18
CA LEU A 49 18.67 7.17 -1.48
C LEU A 49 19.85 6.96 -0.53
N THR A 50 20.59 8.03 -0.22
CA THR A 50 21.67 7.98 0.76
C THR A 50 21.13 7.59 2.14
N PHE A 51 20.02 8.21 2.55
CA PHE A 51 19.32 7.87 3.78
C PHE A 51 18.89 6.41 3.83
N ALA A 52 18.25 5.89 2.76
CA ALA A 52 17.81 4.51 2.70
C ALA A 52 18.98 3.52 2.78
N LYS A 53 20.10 3.80 2.09
CA LYS A 53 21.34 3.03 2.23
C LYS A 53 21.79 2.95 3.69
N ASP A 54 21.90 4.10 4.37
CA ASP A 54 22.37 4.16 5.75
C ASP A 54 21.41 3.44 6.72
N GLN A 55 20.09 3.52 6.49
CA GLN A 55 19.09 2.79 7.27
C GLN A 55 19.24 1.27 7.10
N TYR A 56 19.44 0.77 5.88
CA TYR A 56 19.61 -0.67 5.66
C TYR A 56 20.94 -1.22 6.20
N LEU A 57 22.01 -0.43 6.17
CA LEU A 57 23.27 -0.76 6.87
C LEU A 57 23.08 -0.83 8.40
N LYS A 58 22.26 0.09 8.95
CA LYS A 58 21.89 0.08 10.36
C LYS A 58 21.06 -1.15 10.72
N MET A 59 20.05 -1.49 9.91
CA MET A 59 19.24 -2.70 10.10
C MET A 59 20.12 -3.96 10.03
N ALA A 60 21.02 -4.03 9.05
CA ALA A 60 21.99 -5.13 8.92
C ALA A 60 22.83 -5.31 10.19
N SER A 61 23.29 -4.20 10.78
CA SER A 61 24.06 -4.21 12.03
C SER A 61 23.26 -4.68 13.25
N HIS A 62 21.95 -4.49 13.29
CA HIS A 62 21.09 -5.08 14.34
C HIS A 62 20.89 -6.57 14.14
N ILE A 63 20.66 -6.98 12.89
CA ILE A 63 20.48 -8.39 12.50
C ILE A 63 21.74 -9.20 12.79
N GLU A 64 22.93 -8.74 12.36
CA GLU A 64 24.22 -9.40 12.62
C GLU A 64 24.51 -9.55 14.11
N ALA A 65 24.04 -8.61 14.92
CA ALA A 65 24.23 -8.59 16.36
C ALA A 65 23.12 -9.31 17.13
N GLU A 66 22.11 -9.87 16.44
CA GLU A 66 20.91 -10.48 17.04
C GLU A 66 20.18 -9.55 18.03
N ARG A 67 20.10 -8.24 17.72
CA ARG A 67 19.48 -7.22 18.58
C ARG A 67 18.15 -6.75 18.04
N HIS A 68 17.19 -6.55 18.94
CA HIS A 68 15.86 -5.99 18.64
C HIS A 68 15.10 -6.78 17.56
N LEU A 69 15.30 -8.09 17.51
CA LEU A 69 14.61 -8.98 16.58
C LEU A 69 13.42 -9.65 17.27
N TYR A 70 12.28 -9.67 16.59
CA TYR A 70 11.14 -10.48 17.00
C TYR A 70 10.91 -11.56 15.94
N TYR A 71 11.15 -12.81 16.31
CA TYR A 71 10.96 -13.94 15.41
C TYR A 71 9.53 -14.47 15.47
N ARG A 72 8.92 -14.69 14.29
CA ARG A 72 7.71 -15.51 14.21
C ARG A 72 7.97 -16.89 14.87
N PRO A 73 6.99 -17.52 15.55
CA PRO A 73 7.19 -18.83 16.18
C PRO A 73 7.85 -19.89 15.28
N ALA A 74 7.46 -19.98 14.01
CA ALA A 74 8.05 -20.91 13.04
C ALA A 74 9.57 -20.70 12.84
N CYS A 75 10.07 -19.47 12.96
CA CYS A 75 11.50 -19.14 12.90
C CYS A 75 12.26 -19.60 14.14
N VAL A 76 11.59 -19.62 15.29
CA VAL A 76 12.17 -20.13 16.55
C VAL A 76 12.21 -21.65 16.56
N GLU A 77 11.18 -22.29 15.97
CA GLU A 77 11.06 -23.74 15.85
C GLU A 77 12.07 -24.32 14.85
N ASP A 78 12.30 -23.64 13.72
CA ASP A 78 13.28 -24.05 12.71
C ASP A 78 14.44 -23.05 12.62
N THR A 79 15.49 -23.30 13.39
CA THR A 79 16.72 -22.48 13.38
C THR A 79 17.54 -22.55 12.09
N SER A 80 17.20 -23.45 11.14
CA SER A 80 17.84 -23.50 9.83
C SER A 80 17.18 -22.55 8.82
N MET A 81 16.00 -22.03 9.15
CA MET A 81 15.23 -21.13 8.33
C MET A 81 15.88 -19.76 8.22
N ILE A 82 16.03 -19.25 6.99
CA ILE A 82 16.36 -17.85 6.77
C ILE A 82 15.06 -17.04 6.93
N CYS A 83 14.86 -16.47 8.12
CA CYS A 83 13.72 -15.59 8.37
C CYS A 83 14.02 -14.16 7.96
N VAL A 84 13.09 -13.53 7.25
CA VAL A 84 13.28 -12.29 6.50
C VAL A 84 12.63 -11.11 7.24
N PRO A 85 13.31 -9.96 7.41
CA PRO A 85 12.71 -8.74 7.92
C PRO A 85 11.48 -8.31 7.11
N ARG A 86 10.42 -7.89 7.80
CA ARG A 86 9.14 -7.55 7.17
C ARG A 86 8.60 -6.18 7.57
N SER A 87 8.62 -5.89 8.86
CA SER A 87 7.95 -4.72 9.47
C SER A 87 8.56 -4.43 10.84
N TYR A 88 8.22 -3.28 11.41
CA TYR A 88 8.33 -3.12 12.86
C TYR A 88 7.08 -3.68 13.52
N GLU A 89 7.21 -4.74 14.31
CA GLU A 89 6.11 -5.24 15.13
C GLU A 89 6.68 -5.80 16.44
N HIS A 90 5.85 -5.82 17.48
CA HIS A 90 6.21 -6.38 18.79
C HIS A 90 7.47 -5.74 19.41
N GLY A 91 7.74 -4.47 19.11
CA GLY A 91 8.86 -3.71 19.67
C GLY A 91 10.22 -3.96 18.99
N GLY A 92 10.23 -4.57 17.80
CA GLY A 92 11.46 -4.90 17.09
C GLY A 92 11.27 -5.12 15.59
N ILE A 93 12.36 -5.51 14.93
CA ILE A 93 12.36 -5.96 13.54
C ILE A 93 11.65 -7.32 13.50
N PHE A 94 10.47 -7.36 12.89
CA PHE A 94 9.71 -8.58 12.74
C PHE A 94 10.33 -9.47 11.66
N MET A 95 10.83 -10.63 12.08
CA MET A 95 11.44 -11.65 11.23
C MET A 95 10.37 -12.69 10.85
N ASP A 96 9.90 -12.63 9.61
CA ASP A 96 8.89 -13.55 9.08
C ASP A 96 9.54 -14.79 8.45
N LYS A 97 8.79 -15.88 8.34
CA LYS A 97 9.24 -17.09 7.65
C LYS A 97 9.36 -16.85 6.14
N TYR A 98 10.03 -17.77 5.44
CA TYR A 98 10.01 -17.86 3.97
C TYR A 98 8.59 -18.19 3.43
N GLU A 99 8.39 -18.22 2.11
CA GLU A 99 7.08 -18.38 1.43
C GLU A 99 6.07 -17.25 1.74
N LYS A 100 6.52 -16.08 2.20
CA LYS A 100 5.66 -14.90 2.35
C LYS A 100 5.78 -14.02 1.11
N TRP A 101 4.65 -13.51 0.65
CA TRP A 101 4.56 -12.64 -0.52
C TRP A 101 5.48 -11.40 -0.44
N THR A 102 5.79 -10.93 0.78
CA THR A 102 6.66 -9.78 1.01
C THR A 102 8.16 -10.11 1.03
N ASN A 103 8.56 -11.39 1.00
CA ASN A 103 9.97 -11.75 1.22
C ASN A 103 10.92 -11.26 0.12
N GLY A 104 10.41 -10.97 -1.09
CA GLY A 104 11.21 -10.45 -2.19
C GLY A 104 11.66 -9.00 -2.01
N PHE A 105 10.85 -8.18 -1.33
CA PHE A 105 11.13 -6.74 -1.20
C PHE A 105 12.38 -6.45 -0.36
N PHE A 106 12.65 -7.23 0.69
CA PHE A 106 13.83 -7.00 1.55
C PHE A 106 15.17 -7.08 0.78
N PRO A 107 15.50 -8.19 0.09
CA PRO A 107 16.63 -8.22 -0.85
C PRO A 107 16.45 -7.23 -2.00
N GLY A 108 15.22 -7.01 -2.48
CA GLY A 108 14.90 -6.06 -3.54
C GLY A 108 15.38 -4.64 -3.28
N VAL A 109 15.16 -4.10 -2.07
CA VAL A 109 15.63 -2.75 -1.71
C VAL A 109 17.14 -2.65 -1.79
N MET A 110 17.85 -3.64 -1.24
CA MET A 110 19.30 -3.69 -1.27
C MET A 110 19.83 -3.78 -2.71
N TRP A 111 19.18 -4.57 -3.57
CA TRP A 111 19.56 -4.64 -4.99
C TRP A 111 19.29 -3.34 -5.73
N LYS A 112 18.18 -2.64 -5.47
CA LYS A 112 17.93 -1.33 -6.07
C LYS A 112 19.02 -0.33 -5.67
N LEU A 113 19.44 -0.31 -4.40
CA LEU A 113 20.53 0.55 -3.92
C LEU A 113 21.87 0.18 -4.55
N LEU A 114 22.22 -1.11 -4.60
CA LEU A 114 23.48 -1.60 -5.18
C LEU A 114 23.56 -1.37 -6.70
N SER A 115 22.47 -1.61 -7.42
CA SER A 115 22.39 -1.41 -8.88
C SER A 115 22.41 0.07 -9.27
N ASN A 116 22.02 0.96 -8.35
CA ASN A 116 22.05 2.42 -8.54
C ASN A 116 23.12 3.07 -7.66
N LYS A 117 24.20 2.36 -7.37
CA LYS A 117 25.22 2.82 -6.42
C LYS A 117 25.89 4.13 -6.82
N ASP A 118 25.90 4.47 -8.11
CA ASP A 118 26.43 5.75 -8.60
C ASP A 118 25.62 6.98 -8.15
N TYR A 119 24.44 6.79 -7.53
CA TYR A 119 23.60 7.88 -7.03
C TYR A 119 23.93 8.29 -5.59
N VAL A 120 24.72 7.48 -4.88
CA VAL A 120 25.04 7.71 -3.47
C VAL A 120 26.50 7.37 -3.20
N GLU A 121 27.07 7.90 -2.13
CA GLU A 121 28.46 7.62 -1.77
C GLU A 121 28.59 6.29 -1.00
N TRP A 122 29.62 5.51 -1.36
CA TRP A 122 29.88 4.19 -0.78
C TRP A 122 31.34 4.05 -0.35
N THR A 123 31.54 3.46 0.82
CA THR A 123 32.80 2.79 1.15
C THR A 123 32.77 1.34 0.66
N GLU A 124 33.94 0.77 0.38
CA GLU A 124 34.05 -0.65 0.00
C GLU A 124 33.44 -1.60 1.05
N SER A 125 33.48 -1.22 2.33
CA SER A 125 32.92 -2.03 3.42
C SER A 125 31.39 -2.03 3.41
N GLU A 126 30.76 -0.88 3.15
CA GLU A 126 29.30 -0.76 3.10
C GLU A 126 28.73 -1.53 1.89
N GLU A 127 29.32 -1.36 0.70
CA GLU A 127 28.89 -2.07 -0.51
C GLU A 127 28.99 -3.59 -0.28
N LYS A 128 30.10 -4.04 0.32
CA LYS A 128 30.30 -5.46 0.64
C LYS A 128 29.30 -5.98 1.67
N GLN A 129 28.99 -5.21 2.71
CA GLN A 129 28.03 -5.63 3.74
C GLN A 129 26.62 -5.79 3.15
N LEU A 130 26.13 -4.79 2.41
CA LEU A 130 24.81 -4.86 1.78
C LEU A 130 24.73 -5.95 0.70
N LEU A 131 25.80 -6.16 -0.08
CA LEU A 131 25.85 -7.27 -1.04
C LEU A 131 25.77 -8.64 -0.36
N ASN A 132 26.46 -8.83 0.77
CA ASN A 132 26.38 -10.07 1.55
C ASN A 132 24.97 -10.30 2.10
N PHE A 133 24.30 -9.23 2.58
CA PHE A 133 22.93 -9.29 3.05
C PHE A 133 21.95 -9.63 1.93
N ALA A 134 22.00 -8.89 0.83
CA ALA A 134 21.14 -9.10 -0.33
C ALA A 134 21.23 -10.55 -0.82
N THR A 135 22.46 -11.07 -0.99
CA THR A 135 22.68 -12.45 -1.44
C THR A 135 22.35 -13.51 -0.39
N HIS A 136 22.45 -13.21 0.91
CA HIS A 136 22.02 -14.11 2.00
C HIS A 136 20.50 -14.27 2.00
N TYR A 137 19.77 -13.16 2.07
CA TYR A 137 18.31 -13.17 2.14
C TYR A 137 17.64 -13.65 0.87
N GLN A 138 18.29 -13.49 -0.28
CA GLN A 138 17.82 -14.09 -1.52
C GLN A 138 17.65 -15.61 -1.43
N LYS A 139 18.50 -16.31 -0.66
CA LYS A 139 18.43 -17.77 -0.51
C LYS A 139 17.13 -18.24 0.12
N ALA A 140 16.46 -17.40 0.91
CA ALA A 140 15.13 -17.71 1.45
C ALA A 140 14.09 -17.94 0.33
N LEU A 141 14.33 -17.38 -0.85
CA LEU A 141 13.42 -17.37 -2.00
C LEU A 141 13.77 -18.46 -3.03
N ASP A 142 14.85 -19.23 -2.85
CA ASP A 142 15.32 -20.24 -3.82
C ASP A 142 14.20 -21.26 -4.13
N GLY A 143 13.44 -21.67 -3.12
CA GLY A 143 12.34 -22.64 -3.23
C GLY A 143 11.04 -22.06 -3.81
N ASP A 144 10.85 -20.74 -3.70
CA ASP A 144 9.59 -20.08 -4.04
C ASP A 144 9.30 -20.09 -5.56
N ALA A 145 10.31 -20.35 -6.39
CA ALA A 145 10.15 -20.57 -7.84
C ALA A 145 9.16 -21.70 -8.19
N THR A 146 8.89 -22.60 -7.26
CA THR A 146 7.96 -23.72 -7.42
C THR A 146 6.67 -23.57 -6.62
N LEU A 147 6.49 -22.44 -5.93
CA LEU A 147 5.29 -22.16 -5.14
C LEU A 147 4.10 -21.85 -6.06
N ASP A 148 3.35 -22.89 -6.40
CA ASP A 148 2.25 -22.82 -7.36
C ASP A 148 0.92 -22.38 -6.76
N SER A 149 0.88 -22.01 -5.48
CA SER A 149 -0.33 -21.67 -4.72
C SER A 149 -0.63 -20.17 -4.60
N THR A 150 0.26 -19.30 -5.10
CA THR A 150 0.13 -17.83 -5.06
C THR A 150 0.44 -17.17 -6.41
N HIS A 151 -0.17 -16.02 -6.68
CA HIS A 151 0.23 -15.14 -7.78
C HIS A 151 1.49 -14.32 -7.50
N ASP A 152 1.93 -14.24 -6.24
CA ASP A 152 2.90 -13.24 -5.75
C ASP A 152 4.33 -13.51 -6.21
N LEU A 153 4.53 -14.40 -7.18
CA LEU A 153 5.86 -14.74 -7.69
C LEU A 153 6.57 -13.56 -8.36
N GLY A 154 5.83 -12.53 -8.82
CA GLY A 154 6.42 -11.26 -9.24
C GLY A 154 7.04 -10.52 -8.06
N PHE A 155 6.27 -10.25 -7.02
CA PHE A 155 6.78 -9.61 -5.79
C PHE A 155 7.90 -10.41 -5.12
N MET A 156 7.78 -11.74 -5.10
CA MET A 156 8.74 -12.60 -4.41
C MET A 156 10.02 -12.74 -5.22
N LEU A 157 9.94 -12.99 -6.53
CA LEU A 157 11.09 -13.35 -7.35
C LEU A 157 11.55 -12.23 -8.27
N TYR A 158 10.64 -11.50 -8.92
CA TYR A 158 11.02 -10.47 -9.89
C TYR A 158 11.53 -9.21 -9.20
N ASP A 159 10.84 -8.75 -8.16
CA ASP A 159 11.26 -7.62 -7.32
C ASP A 159 12.48 -7.93 -6.43
N SER A 160 13.07 -9.12 -6.58
CA SER A 160 14.28 -9.54 -5.89
C SER A 160 15.37 -9.99 -6.86
N TYR A 161 15.20 -11.14 -7.53
CA TYR A 161 16.16 -11.67 -8.48
C TYR A 161 16.22 -10.85 -9.76
N GLY A 162 15.10 -10.29 -10.22
CA GLY A 162 15.08 -9.36 -11.36
C GLY A 162 15.91 -8.12 -11.06
N GLU A 163 15.73 -7.52 -9.88
CA GLU A 163 16.54 -6.39 -9.42
C GLU A 163 18.03 -6.73 -9.28
N ALA A 164 18.34 -7.94 -8.81
CA ALA A 164 19.73 -8.40 -8.68
C ALA A 164 20.45 -8.48 -10.03
N LEU A 165 19.74 -8.75 -11.13
CA LEU A 165 20.33 -8.82 -12.47
C LEU A 165 20.82 -7.46 -12.98
N ASN A 166 20.30 -6.35 -12.43
CA ASN A 166 20.76 -4.99 -12.75
C ASN A 166 22.12 -4.67 -12.11
N TYR A 167 22.58 -5.46 -11.15
CA TYR A 167 23.86 -5.22 -10.48
C TYR A 167 25.04 -5.78 -11.32
N GLU A 168 25.89 -4.88 -11.83
CA GLU A 168 27.04 -5.24 -12.68
C GLU A 168 28.05 -6.16 -11.98
N GLY A 169 28.23 -6.00 -10.67
CA GLY A 169 29.16 -6.80 -9.86
C GLY A 169 28.71 -8.23 -9.57
N LEU A 170 27.54 -8.65 -10.06
CA LEU A 170 27.02 -9.99 -9.82
C LEU A 170 27.86 -11.05 -10.54
N SER A 171 28.32 -12.07 -9.81
CA SER A 171 29.14 -13.15 -10.39
C SER A 171 28.38 -13.91 -11.48
N HIS A 172 29.10 -14.46 -12.46
CA HIS A 172 28.48 -15.23 -13.55
C HIS A 172 27.68 -16.45 -13.04
N GLU A 173 28.14 -17.07 -11.95
CA GLU A 173 27.46 -18.19 -11.30
C GLU A 173 26.12 -17.75 -10.70
N LEU A 174 26.11 -16.69 -9.89
CA LEU A 174 24.88 -16.17 -9.30
C LEU A 174 23.91 -15.67 -10.36
N ARG A 175 24.41 -14.94 -11.36
CA ARG A 175 23.61 -14.46 -12.50
C ARG A 175 22.91 -15.62 -13.21
N SER A 176 23.65 -16.70 -13.50
CA SER A 176 23.08 -17.89 -14.16
C SER A 176 22.04 -18.59 -13.28
N LYS A 177 22.31 -18.70 -11.96
CA LYS A 177 21.34 -19.25 -11.00
C LYS A 177 20.06 -18.42 -10.96
N TYR A 178 20.18 -17.10 -10.86
CA TYR A 178 19.05 -16.18 -10.74
C TYR A 178 18.18 -16.17 -12.00
N VAL A 179 18.79 -16.19 -13.19
CA VAL A 179 18.06 -16.36 -14.46
C VAL A 179 17.30 -17.69 -14.50
N SER A 180 17.90 -18.78 -14.03
CA SER A 180 17.22 -20.08 -13.97
C SER A 180 16.03 -20.08 -13.01
N ILE A 181 16.17 -19.45 -11.84
CA ILE A 181 15.08 -19.28 -10.86
C ILE A 181 13.96 -18.44 -11.45
N LEU A 182 14.29 -17.32 -12.11
CA LEU A 182 13.30 -16.47 -12.77
C LEU A 182 12.57 -17.20 -13.92
N ALA A 183 13.27 -18.02 -14.69
CA ALA A 183 12.65 -18.83 -15.73
C ALA A 183 11.63 -19.82 -15.12
N LYS A 184 12.00 -20.48 -14.01
CA LYS A 184 11.11 -21.44 -13.34
C LYS A 184 9.92 -20.77 -12.67
N GLY A 185 10.13 -19.66 -11.95
CA GLY A 185 9.06 -18.92 -11.31
C GLY A 185 8.04 -18.37 -12.31
N ARG A 186 8.51 -17.91 -13.48
CA ARG A 186 7.63 -17.45 -14.56
C ARG A 186 6.74 -18.57 -15.12
N GLU A 187 7.31 -19.75 -15.33
CA GLU A 187 6.54 -20.95 -15.71
C GLU A 187 5.47 -21.26 -14.64
N THR A 188 5.87 -21.31 -13.37
CA THR A 188 4.96 -21.59 -12.24
C THR A 188 3.82 -20.56 -12.16
N LEU A 189 4.11 -19.26 -12.28
CA LEU A 189 3.10 -18.20 -12.28
C LEU A 189 2.12 -18.36 -13.46
N SER A 190 2.65 -18.67 -14.65
CA SER A 190 1.83 -18.85 -15.86
C SER A 190 0.84 -20.00 -15.74
N ASN A 191 1.19 -21.06 -15.00
CA ASN A 191 0.30 -22.22 -14.78
C ASN A 191 -0.94 -21.87 -13.95
N ARG A 192 -0.93 -20.74 -13.22
CA ARG A 192 -2.09 -20.24 -12.48
C ARG A 192 -3.09 -19.49 -13.37
N PHE A 193 -2.75 -19.22 -14.63
CA PHE A 193 -3.67 -18.61 -15.58
C PHE A 193 -4.79 -19.57 -15.98
N ASN A 194 -6.03 -19.12 -15.85
CA ASN A 194 -7.19 -19.84 -16.32
C ASN A 194 -7.70 -19.23 -17.63
N ALA A 195 -7.52 -19.96 -18.74
CA ALA A 195 -7.86 -19.46 -20.08
C ALA A 195 -9.36 -19.16 -20.28
N GLU A 196 -10.25 -19.87 -19.59
CA GLU A 196 -11.70 -19.63 -19.67
C GLU A 196 -12.09 -18.31 -18.98
N LYS A 197 -11.51 -18.04 -17.81
CA LYS A 197 -11.77 -16.82 -17.04
C LYS A 197 -10.92 -15.64 -17.50
N GLY A 198 -9.82 -15.90 -18.21
CA GLY A 198 -8.91 -14.88 -18.73
C GLY A 198 -8.08 -14.19 -17.65
N VAL A 199 -7.85 -14.84 -16.50
CA VAL A 199 -7.15 -14.25 -15.33
C VAL A 199 -6.27 -15.29 -14.63
N ILE A 200 -5.31 -14.79 -13.85
CA ILE A 200 -4.44 -15.57 -12.97
C ILE A 200 -5.16 -15.67 -11.63
N LYS A 201 -5.30 -16.88 -11.08
CA LYS A 201 -5.90 -17.05 -9.75
C LYS A 201 -4.95 -16.51 -8.68
N SER A 202 -5.46 -15.72 -7.74
CA SER A 202 -4.60 -15.08 -6.74
C SER A 202 -4.10 -16.07 -5.69
N TRP A 203 -4.99 -16.75 -4.99
CA TRP A 203 -4.62 -17.74 -3.97
C TRP A 203 -5.52 -18.97 -4.00
N ASP A 204 -5.09 -20.03 -3.30
CA ASP A 204 -5.85 -21.28 -3.16
C ASP A 204 -6.44 -21.50 -1.77
N PHE A 205 -6.10 -20.68 -0.78
CA PHE A 205 -6.69 -20.81 0.56
C PHE A 205 -8.17 -20.42 0.55
N VAL A 206 -8.93 -21.06 1.44
CA VAL A 206 -10.32 -20.72 1.73
C VAL A 206 -10.34 -19.82 2.97
N PRO A 207 -10.99 -18.65 2.92
CA PRO A 207 -11.06 -17.78 4.09
C PRO A 207 -11.77 -18.44 5.25
N HIS A 208 -11.37 -18.04 6.46
CA HIS A 208 -12.03 -18.39 7.70
C HIS A 208 -12.25 -17.10 8.50
N MET A 209 -13.35 -17.05 9.24
CA MET A 209 -13.62 -15.98 10.19
C MET A 209 -12.83 -16.22 11.48
N LYS A 210 -12.05 -15.24 11.94
CA LYS A 210 -11.37 -15.21 13.23
C LYS A 210 -12.32 -14.72 14.31
N VAL A 211 -12.62 -15.57 15.28
CA VAL A 211 -13.46 -15.21 16.42
C VAL A 211 -12.64 -15.30 17.70
N SER A 212 -12.58 -14.20 18.44
CA SER A 212 -11.98 -14.15 19.78
C SER A 212 -12.93 -14.82 20.78
N VAL A 213 -12.48 -15.91 21.39
CA VAL A 213 -13.23 -16.67 22.41
C VAL A 213 -12.47 -16.75 23.73
N SER A 214 -13.22 -16.85 24.84
CA SER A 214 -12.64 -17.10 26.16
C SER A 214 -12.53 -18.61 26.45
N ARG A 215 -11.29 -19.12 26.62
CA ARG A 215 -10.99 -20.51 26.98
C ARG A 215 -10.18 -20.56 28.27
N ASN A 216 -10.73 -21.19 29.31
CA ASN A 216 -10.04 -21.37 30.61
C ASN A 216 -9.47 -20.06 31.19
N GLY A 217 -10.18 -18.94 31.00
CA GLY A 217 -9.74 -17.61 31.45
C GLY A 217 -8.64 -16.98 30.60
N ARG A 218 -8.29 -17.57 29.44
CA ARG A 218 -7.41 -16.99 28.43
C ARG A 218 -8.20 -16.66 27.17
N GLU A 219 -7.82 -15.58 26.51
CA GLU A 219 -8.32 -15.30 25.17
C GLU A 219 -7.58 -16.14 24.14
N VAL A 220 -8.33 -16.73 23.22
CA VAL A 220 -7.77 -17.38 22.03
C VAL A 220 -8.57 -16.95 20.80
N VAL A 221 -7.89 -16.86 19.66
CA VAL A 221 -8.53 -16.61 18.37
C VAL A 221 -8.73 -17.96 17.68
N GLU A 222 -9.97 -18.32 17.39
CA GLU A 222 -10.35 -19.54 16.68
C GLU A 222 -10.77 -19.21 15.24
N LEU A 223 -10.51 -20.14 14.31
CA LEU A 223 -10.85 -20.00 12.89
C LEU A 223 -12.12 -20.79 12.58
N HIS A 224 -13.10 -20.13 11.99
CA HIS A 224 -14.40 -20.72 11.66
C HIS A 224 -14.70 -20.63 10.17
N GLN A 225 -15.28 -21.70 9.63
CA GLN A 225 -15.57 -21.82 8.20
C GLN A 225 -16.72 -20.90 7.80
N ILE A 226 -16.51 -20.16 6.73
CA ILE A 226 -17.53 -19.31 6.10
C ILE A 226 -18.41 -20.19 5.21
N ALA A 227 -19.72 -19.95 5.21
CA ALA A 227 -20.69 -20.72 4.44
C ALA A 227 -20.50 -20.55 2.91
N GLU A 228 -20.20 -19.33 2.48
CA GLU A 228 -20.13 -18.95 1.07
C GLU A 228 -18.79 -18.27 0.70
N PRO A 229 -17.65 -18.96 0.83
CA PRO A 229 -16.33 -18.38 0.54
C PRO A 229 -16.14 -18.08 -0.96
N TRP A 230 -15.09 -17.31 -1.29
CA TRP A 230 -14.68 -17.11 -2.69
C TRP A 230 -14.41 -18.45 -3.37
N THR A 231 -14.68 -18.50 -4.67
CA THR A 231 -14.44 -19.71 -5.49
C THR A 231 -13.29 -19.54 -6.47
N PHE A 232 -13.12 -18.33 -7.03
CA PHE A 232 -11.98 -17.98 -7.87
C PHE A 232 -11.55 -16.53 -7.58
N PRO A 233 -10.87 -16.28 -6.45
CA PRO A 233 -10.47 -14.93 -6.06
C PRO A 233 -9.35 -14.42 -6.97
N VAL A 234 -9.54 -13.20 -7.49
CA VAL A 234 -8.48 -12.41 -8.12
C VAL A 234 -8.44 -11.06 -7.44
N ILE A 235 -7.26 -10.65 -6.96
CA ILE A 235 -7.07 -9.35 -6.30
C ILE A 235 -6.34 -8.37 -7.23
N ILE A 236 -6.53 -7.07 -7.00
CA ILE A 236 -5.95 -6.03 -7.85
C ILE A 236 -4.42 -6.03 -7.85
N ASP A 237 -3.79 -6.48 -6.77
CA ASP A 237 -2.36 -6.70 -6.59
C ASP A 237 -1.77 -7.61 -7.67
N ASN A 238 -2.59 -8.50 -8.24
CA ASN A 238 -2.18 -9.40 -9.32
C ASN A 238 -1.67 -8.63 -10.55
N MET A 239 -2.12 -7.38 -10.74
CA MET A 239 -1.65 -6.50 -11.81
C MET A 239 -0.15 -6.19 -11.72
N MET A 240 0.41 -6.12 -10.51
CA MET A 240 1.84 -5.88 -10.28
C MET A 240 2.69 -7.05 -10.75
N ASN A 241 2.20 -8.27 -10.53
CA ASN A 241 2.89 -9.50 -10.88
C ASN A 241 2.93 -9.76 -12.40
N LEU A 242 2.22 -8.97 -13.21
CA LEU A 242 2.25 -9.09 -14.66
C LEU A 242 3.57 -8.63 -15.27
N GLU A 243 4.29 -7.71 -14.63
CA GLU A 243 5.59 -7.22 -15.11
C GLU A 243 6.57 -8.38 -15.30
N TYR A 244 6.57 -9.32 -14.36
CA TYR A 244 7.38 -10.52 -14.43
C TYR A 244 7.12 -11.34 -15.70
N LEU A 245 5.86 -11.47 -16.13
CA LEU A 245 5.49 -12.16 -17.37
C LEU A 245 5.83 -11.33 -18.61
N LEU A 246 5.62 -10.02 -18.55
CA LEU A 246 5.85 -9.07 -19.64
C LEU A 246 7.34 -8.94 -20.00
N ASP A 247 8.22 -9.04 -19.01
CA ASP A 247 9.68 -9.01 -19.15
C ASP A 247 10.28 -10.30 -19.75
N SER A 248 9.49 -11.06 -20.50
CA SER A 248 9.96 -12.24 -21.23
C SER A 248 9.83 -12.03 -22.73
N ASP A 249 10.78 -12.53 -23.51
CA ASP A 249 10.66 -12.58 -24.98
C ASP A 249 9.54 -13.52 -25.47
N SER A 250 8.99 -14.36 -24.60
CA SER A 250 7.93 -15.31 -24.94
C SER A 250 6.59 -14.62 -25.15
N SER A 251 6.04 -14.71 -26.37
CA SER A 251 4.70 -14.21 -26.67
C SER A 251 3.62 -14.86 -25.80
N HIS A 252 3.81 -16.12 -25.40
CA HIS A 252 2.87 -16.82 -24.52
C HIS A 252 2.68 -16.11 -23.17
N TYR A 253 3.77 -15.68 -22.53
CA TYR A 253 3.69 -14.98 -21.24
C TYR A 253 3.10 -13.57 -21.41
N LYS A 254 3.44 -12.87 -22.49
CA LYS A 254 2.83 -11.58 -22.84
C LYS A 254 1.32 -11.71 -23.09
N ASP A 255 0.87 -12.75 -23.79
CA ASP A 255 -0.54 -13.01 -24.08
C ASP A 255 -1.35 -13.28 -22.79
N ILE A 256 -0.77 -14.02 -21.83
CA ILE A 256 -1.35 -14.23 -20.50
C ILE A 256 -1.51 -12.89 -19.78
N ALA A 257 -0.44 -12.09 -19.71
CA ALA A 257 -0.44 -10.81 -19.01
C ALA A 257 -1.47 -9.83 -19.59
N ILE A 258 -1.51 -9.69 -20.91
CA ILE A 258 -2.49 -8.84 -21.61
C ILE A 258 -3.91 -9.33 -21.36
N THR A 259 -4.16 -10.65 -21.45
CA THR A 259 -5.49 -11.22 -21.25
C THR A 259 -5.97 -10.98 -19.82
N HIS A 260 -5.08 -11.15 -18.84
CA HIS A 260 -5.34 -10.77 -17.44
C HIS A 260 -5.72 -9.29 -17.34
N ALA A 261 -4.86 -8.38 -17.79
CA ALA A 261 -5.06 -6.94 -17.68
C ALA A 261 -6.36 -6.46 -18.35
N LYS A 262 -6.69 -7.01 -19.53
CA LYS A 262 -7.96 -6.73 -20.24
C LYS A 262 -9.18 -7.20 -19.45
N THR A 263 -9.07 -8.32 -18.77
CA THR A 263 -10.18 -8.89 -18.01
C THR A 263 -10.38 -8.16 -16.70
N THR A 264 -9.30 -7.83 -16.00
CA THR A 264 -9.30 -6.98 -14.79
C THR A 264 -9.93 -5.62 -15.10
N LEU A 265 -9.53 -4.97 -16.21
CA LEU A 265 -10.08 -3.66 -16.64
C LEU A 265 -11.61 -3.66 -16.71
N LYS A 266 -12.21 -4.78 -17.11
CA LYS A 266 -13.66 -4.90 -17.32
C LYS A 266 -14.45 -5.19 -16.05
N ASN A 267 -13.86 -5.87 -15.07
CA ASN A 267 -14.61 -6.46 -13.95
C ASN A 267 -14.18 -5.94 -12.57
N HIS A 268 -12.97 -5.41 -12.42
CA HIS A 268 -12.40 -5.02 -11.13
C HIS A 268 -12.69 -3.59 -10.70
N TYR A 269 -13.62 -2.89 -11.33
CA TYR A 269 -13.86 -1.48 -11.05
C TYR A 269 -15.32 -1.17 -10.78
N PHE A 270 -15.54 -0.16 -9.94
CA PHE A 270 -16.82 0.49 -9.72
C PHE A 270 -16.66 2.00 -9.77
N TYR A 271 -17.80 2.70 -9.76
CA TYR A 271 -17.86 4.15 -9.76
C TYR A 271 -18.75 4.59 -8.61
N GLU A 272 -18.41 5.69 -7.95
CA GLU A 272 -19.26 6.28 -6.93
C GLU A 272 -20.56 6.80 -7.54
N GLU A 273 -21.65 6.83 -6.76
CA GLU A 273 -22.98 7.24 -7.25
C GLU A 273 -23.00 8.68 -7.81
N ASN A 274 -22.10 9.54 -7.32
CA ASN A 274 -21.94 10.92 -7.78
C ASN A 274 -21.08 11.06 -9.06
N ASP A 275 -20.37 10.00 -9.49
CA ASP A 275 -19.59 9.99 -10.73
C ASP A 275 -20.44 9.45 -11.90
N SER A 276 -21.46 10.22 -12.29
CA SER A 276 -22.37 9.83 -13.38
C SER A 276 -21.68 9.74 -14.75
N GLU A 277 -20.51 10.35 -14.90
CA GLU A 277 -19.73 10.35 -16.15
C GLU A 277 -18.68 9.22 -16.19
N GLN A 278 -18.57 8.42 -15.13
CA GLN A 278 -17.64 7.30 -15.02
C GLN A 278 -16.18 7.71 -15.30
N ARG A 279 -15.77 8.84 -14.72
CA ARG A 279 -14.43 9.40 -14.88
C ARG A 279 -13.41 8.85 -13.89
N TYR A 280 -13.87 8.36 -12.74
CA TYR A 280 -13.04 7.99 -11.60
C TYR A 280 -13.30 6.52 -11.19
N PRO A 281 -12.84 5.53 -12.00
CA PRO A 281 -12.95 4.14 -11.65
C PRO A 281 -12.16 3.85 -10.36
N ILE A 282 -12.80 3.18 -9.41
CA ILE A 282 -12.18 2.71 -8.17
C ILE A 282 -12.05 1.21 -8.25
N ALA A 283 -10.84 0.70 -7.98
CA ALA A 283 -10.57 -0.73 -8.02
C ALA A 283 -11.16 -1.42 -6.79
N TYR A 284 -11.93 -2.48 -7.00
CA TYR A 284 -12.19 -3.47 -5.96
C TYR A 284 -10.87 -4.10 -5.54
N HIS A 285 -10.71 -4.38 -4.25
CA HIS A 285 -9.58 -5.18 -3.82
C HIS A 285 -9.69 -6.61 -4.37
N VAL A 286 -10.81 -7.30 -4.12
CA VAL A 286 -11.04 -8.68 -4.59
C VAL A 286 -12.20 -8.71 -5.59
N PHE A 287 -12.09 -9.54 -6.62
CA PHE A 287 -13.22 -9.94 -7.45
C PHE A 287 -13.23 -11.47 -7.58
N ASP A 288 -14.34 -12.11 -7.22
CA ASP A 288 -14.52 -13.55 -7.39
C ASP A 288 -15.00 -13.86 -8.82
N TYR A 289 -14.13 -14.41 -9.65
CA TYR A 289 -14.44 -14.77 -11.04
C TYR A 289 -15.27 -16.06 -11.16
N GLY A 290 -15.45 -16.82 -10.08
CA GLY A 290 -16.34 -17.97 -10.07
C GLY A 290 -17.78 -17.55 -9.79
N LYS A 291 -17.99 -16.67 -8.80
CA LYS A 291 -19.34 -16.14 -8.47
C LYS A 291 -19.71 -14.85 -9.19
N ARG A 292 -18.74 -14.19 -9.85
CA ARG A 292 -18.86 -12.87 -10.47
C ARG A 292 -19.28 -11.76 -9.50
N LYS A 293 -18.67 -11.74 -8.32
CA LYS A 293 -19.00 -10.77 -7.26
C LYS A 293 -17.76 -10.02 -6.80
N PRO A 294 -17.85 -8.70 -6.55
CA PRO A 294 -16.80 -7.98 -5.86
C PRO A 294 -16.72 -8.42 -4.40
N GLY A 295 -15.56 -8.30 -3.82
CA GLY A 295 -15.30 -8.62 -2.43
C GLY A 295 -14.08 -7.88 -1.91
N ASN A 296 -13.66 -8.24 -0.70
CA ASN A 296 -12.57 -7.58 -0.04
C ASN A 296 -11.78 -8.52 0.87
N TRP A 297 -10.50 -8.18 1.07
CA TRP A 297 -9.63 -8.81 2.07
C TRP A 297 -9.04 -7.77 3.05
N GLN A 298 -8.40 -6.72 2.54
CA GLN A 298 -7.68 -5.69 3.33
C GLN A 298 -8.30 -4.29 3.39
N GLY A 299 -9.36 -3.99 2.62
CA GLY A 299 -10.07 -2.70 2.59
C GLY A 299 -11.13 -2.54 3.68
N LEU A 300 -11.74 -1.36 3.74
CA LEU A 300 -12.82 -1.04 4.68
C LEU A 300 -14.09 -1.86 4.46
N GLY A 301 -14.39 -2.27 3.24
CA GLY A 301 -15.57 -3.06 2.91
C GLY A 301 -15.47 -3.69 1.52
N ASN A 302 -16.45 -4.51 1.13
CA ASN A 302 -16.46 -5.17 -0.18
C ASN A 302 -16.49 -4.19 -1.36
N ILE A 303 -17.08 -3.03 -1.13
CA ILE A 303 -17.03 -1.89 -2.02
C ILE A 303 -16.41 -0.79 -1.17
N SER A 304 -15.10 -0.63 -1.30
CA SER A 304 -14.33 0.47 -0.70
C SER A 304 -13.10 0.83 -1.50
N ALA A 305 -12.59 2.04 -1.29
CA ALA A 305 -11.40 2.56 -1.93
C ALA A 305 -10.17 2.27 -1.05
N TRP A 306 -9.81 0.99 -0.95
CA TRP A 306 -8.59 0.58 -0.25
C TRP A 306 -7.38 1.23 -0.91
N ALA A 307 -6.62 2.02 -0.16
CA ALA A 307 -5.66 2.96 -0.73
C ALA A 307 -4.58 2.25 -1.55
N ARG A 308 -3.90 1.27 -0.95
CA ARG A 308 -2.85 0.52 -1.64
C ARG A 308 -3.36 -0.25 -2.86
N GLY A 309 -4.59 -0.76 -2.84
CA GLY A 309 -5.23 -1.39 -4.00
C GLY A 309 -5.37 -0.46 -5.19
N GLN A 310 -5.65 0.83 -4.94
CA GLN A 310 -5.65 1.84 -6.01
C GLN A 310 -4.24 2.05 -6.57
N GLY A 311 -3.21 1.87 -5.74
CA GLY A 311 -1.80 1.99 -6.13
C GLY A 311 -1.37 0.85 -7.04
N TRP A 312 -1.75 -0.38 -6.69
CA TRP A 312 -1.56 -1.55 -7.53
C TRP A 312 -2.27 -1.47 -8.86
N SER A 313 -3.49 -0.93 -8.88
CA SER A 313 -4.20 -0.62 -10.11
C SER A 313 -3.40 0.35 -10.97
N LEU A 314 -3.07 1.53 -10.44
CA LEU A 314 -2.31 2.55 -11.17
C LEU A 314 -1.00 1.98 -11.73
N TYR A 315 -0.17 1.44 -10.85
CA TYR A 315 1.15 0.96 -11.23
C TYR A 315 1.05 -0.15 -12.28
N GLY A 316 0.15 -1.13 -12.09
CA GLY A 316 -0.04 -2.21 -13.04
C GLY A 316 -0.47 -1.74 -14.44
N TYR A 317 -1.36 -0.75 -14.56
CA TYR A 317 -1.73 -0.21 -15.87
C TYR A 317 -0.66 0.71 -16.47
N VAL A 318 0.15 1.38 -15.66
CA VAL A 318 1.36 2.07 -16.15
C VAL A 318 2.36 1.06 -16.70
N THR A 319 2.56 -0.09 -16.05
CA THR A 319 3.39 -1.18 -16.59
C THR A 319 2.85 -1.68 -17.93
N ILE A 320 1.54 -1.88 -18.08
CA ILE A 320 0.95 -2.26 -19.38
C ILE A 320 1.23 -1.20 -20.46
N ALA A 321 1.15 0.09 -20.12
CA ALA A 321 1.46 1.18 -21.03
C ALA A 321 2.95 1.22 -21.43
N ASP A 322 3.85 0.92 -20.50
CA ASP A 322 5.29 0.87 -20.73
C ASP A 322 5.66 -0.23 -21.74
N TYR A 323 5.07 -1.42 -21.59
CA TYR A 323 5.30 -2.54 -22.50
C TYR A 323 4.46 -2.45 -23.78
N MET A 324 3.58 -1.47 -23.95
CA MET A 324 2.53 -1.48 -24.99
C MET A 324 3.06 -1.62 -26.42
N SER A 325 4.25 -1.10 -26.73
CA SER A 325 4.90 -1.27 -28.05
C SER A 325 5.24 -2.71 -28.38
N ASP A 326 5.48 -3.52 -27.35
CA ASP A 326 5.99 -4.89 -27.45
C ASP A 326 4.86 -5.93 -27.40
N LEU A 327 3.63 -5.45 -27.21
CA LEU A 327 2.42 -6.24 -27.08
C LEU A 327 1.66 -6.30 -28.41
N ASN A 328 1.17 -7.49 -28.75
CA ASN A 328 0.33 -7.73 -29.93
C ASN A 328 -1.11 -7.29 -29.66
N LEU A 329 -1.34 -5.97 -29.68
CA LEU A 329 -2.65 -5.35 -29.43
C LEU A 329 -3.22 -4.77 -30.73
N SER A 330 -4.52 -4.99 -30.95
CA SER A 330 -5.32 -4.23 -31.91
C SER A 330 -5.48 -2.77 -31.49
N ASP A 331 -5.81 -1.89 -32.42
CA ASP A 331 -6.00 -0.46 -32.15
C ASP A 331 -7.07 -0.22 -31.08
N ALA A 332 -8.17 -0.99 -31.12
CA ALA A 332 -9.24 -0.89 -30.12
C ALA A 332 -8.81 -1.33 -28.72
N GLU A 333 -7.90 -2.30 -28.60
CA GLU A 333 -7.35 -2.72 -27.31
C GLU A 333 -6.39 -1.67 -26.75
N ARG A 334 -5.54 -1.08 -27.62
CA ARG A 334 -4.66 0.03 -27.24
C ARG A 334 -5.47 1.21 -26.73
N GLU A 335 -6.48 1.64 -27.48
CA GLU A 335 -7.37 2.73 -27.08
C GLU A 335 -8.08 2.44 -25.75
N ALA A 336 -8.55 1.20 -25.54
CA ALA A 336 -9.19 0.82 -24.29
C ALA A 336 -8.25 0.91 -23.08
N PHE A 337 -7.00 0.45 -23.23
CA PHE A 337 -5.99 0.56 -22.18
C PHE A 337 -5.57 2.01 -21.91
N GLU A 338 -5.32 2.80 -22.96
CA GLU A 338 -4.97 4.22 -22.82
C GLU A 338 -6.09 5.02 -22.15
N LYS A 339 -7.35 4.79 -22.55
CA LYS A 339 -8.52 5.41 -21.93
C LYS A 339 -8.65 5.01 -20.46
N HIS A 340 -8.51 3.72 -20.15
CA HIS A 340 -8.61 3.24 -18.78
C HIS A 340 -7.49 3.79 -17.90
N LEU A 341 -6.25 3.81 -18.39
CA LEU A 341 -5.13 4.41 -17.68
C LEU A 341 -5.37 5.91 -17.43
N GLY A 342 -5.88 6.65 -18.41
CA GLY A 342 -6.27 8.05 -18.22
C GLY A 342 -7.31 8.22 -17.12
N ASN A 343 -8.30 7.35 -17.05
CA ASN A 343 -9.31 7.36 -15.99
C ASN A 343 -8.73 6.97 -14.61
N VAL A 344 -7.87 5.96 -14.53
CA VAL A 344 -7.19 5.57 -13.27
C VAL A 344 -6.29 6.71 -12.76
N LEU A 345 -5.58 7.40 -13.65
CA LEU A 345 -4.80 8.60 -13.29
C LEU A 345 -5.70 9.72 -12.75
N ASN A 346 -6.87 9.94 -13.36
CA ASN A 346 -7.86 10.88 -12.84
C ASN A 346 -8.38 10.46 -11.46
N SER A 347 -8.62 9.16 -11.21
CA SER A 347 -9.02 8.65 -9.90
C SER A 347 -7.99 8.98 -8.84
N ILE A 348 -6.70 8.78 -9.12
CA ILE A 348 -5.62 9.03 -8.17
C ILE A 348 -5.48 10.51 -7.87
N GLU A 349 -5.58 11.38 -8.88
CA GLU A 349 -5.63 12.83 -8.66
C GLU A 349 -6.82 13.21 -7.78
N HIS A 350 -8.01 12.68 -8.07
CA HIS A 350 -9.24 12.97 -7.32
C HIS A 350 -9.17 12.51 -5.86
N LEU A 351 -8.65 11.31 -5.63
CA LEU A 351 -8.54 10.73 -4.29
C LEU A 351 -7.48 11.44 -3.42
N LEU A 352 -6.48 12.08 -4.04
CA LEU A 352 -5.39 12.79 -3.35
C LEU A 352 -5.58 14.32 -3.34
N GLU A 353 -6.79 14.83 -3.62
CA GLU A 353 -7.07 16.27 -3.64
C GLU A 353 -6.82 16.96 -2.28
N GLU A 354 -7.10 16.27 -1.18
CA GLU A 354 -7.00 16.81 0.18
C GLU A 354 -5.69 16.46 0.89
N ASP A 355 -5.12 15.28 0.59
CA ASP A 355 -3.95 14.75 1.28
C ASP A 355 -3.16 13.81 0.36
N PHE A 356 -1.83 14.01 0.28
CA PHE A 356 -0.94 13.21 -0.56
C PHE A 356 -0.55 11.87 0.07
N VAL A 357 -0.76 11.71 1.38
CA VAL A 357 -0.60 10.43 2.09
C VAL A 357 -1.98 9.98 2.56
N PRO A 358 -2.57 8.95 1.92
CA PRO A 358 -3.95 8.59 2.18
C PRO A 358 -4.09 7.89 3.53
N PHE A 359 -5.31 7.91 4.08
CA PHE A 359 -5.70 6.89 5.05
C PHE A 359 -5.58 5.49 4.43
N TRP A 360 -5.47 4.45 5.25
CA TRP A 360 -5.34 3.06 4.78
C TRP A 360 -6.47 2.65 3.81
N ASP A 361 -7.65 3.27 3.94
CA ASP A 361 -8.74 3.26 2.97
C ASP A 361 -9.28 4.70 2.85
N PHE A 362 -9.46 5.19 1.62
CA PHE A 362 -9.92 6.58 1.39
C PHE A 362 -11.31 6.87 1.98
N TRP A 363 -12.10 5.83 2.26
CA TRP A 363 -13.42 5.98 2.86
C TRP A 363 -13.42 5.82 4.37
N ALA A 364 -12.29 5.45 4.99
CA ALA A 364 -12.20 5.26 6.44
C ALA A 364 -12.51 6.54 7.22
N ASP A 365 -12.17 7.72 6.68
CA ASP A 365 -12.42 9.01 7.32
C ASP A 365 -13.73 9.69 6.88
N ARG A 366 -14.59 9.02 6.12
CA ARG A 366 -15.91 9.58 5.78
C ARG A 366 -16.87 9.46 6.96
N ASP A 367 -17.78 10.43 7.14
CA ASP A 367 -18.78 10.40 8.22
C ASP A 367 -19.67 9.13 8.19
N ASN A 368 -19.83 8.54 7.01
CA ASN A 368 -20.59 7.31 6.79
C ASN A 368 -19.70 6.06 6.63
N ALA A 369 -18.42 6.08 7.02
CA ALA A 369 -17.48 4.99 6.82
C ALA A 369 -18.02 3.62 7.30
N TYR A 370 -18.71 3.63 8.45
CA TYR A 370 -19.37 2.45 9.01
C TYR A 370 -20.34 1.74 8.05
N LYS A 371 -20.98 2.45 7.11
CA LYS A 371 -21.91 1.83 6.15
C LYS A 371 -21.19 0.94 5.15
N TYR A 372 -19.94 1.26 4.80
CA TYR A 372 -19.13 0.43 3.91
C TYR A 372 -18.64 -0.82 4.64
N ALA A 373 -18.20 -0.66 5.90
CA ALA A 373 -17.75 -1.77 6.73
C ALA A 373 -18.87 -2.77 7.05
N GLU A 374 -20.08 -2.29 7.35
CA GLU A 374 -21.24 -3.13 7.70
C GLU A 374 -21.92 -3.78 6.48
N ASN A 375 -21.45 -3.49 5.25
CA ASN A 375 -22.11 -3.97 4.05
C ASN A 375 -21.83 -5.46 3.78
N THR A 376 -22.81 -6.30 4.11
CA THR A 376 -22.81 -7.75 3.87
C THR A 376 -23.77 -8.15 2.74
N SER A 377 -23.98 -7.26 1.75
CA SER A 377 -24.88 -7.51 0.62
C SER A 377 -24.60 -8.83 -0.09
N LEU A 378 -25.68 -9.56 -0.42
CA LEU A 378 -25.62 -10.79 -1.20
C LEU A 378 -25.13 -10.58 -2.64
N GLU A 379 -25.06 -9.33 -3.12
CA GLU A 379 -24.47 -8.98 -4.42
C GLU A 379 -22.92 -8.95 -4.37
N THR A 380 -22.34 -9.01 -3.17
CA THR A 380 -20.89 -9.06 -2.94
C THR A 380 -20.48 -10.40 -2.34
N SER A 381 -19.18 -10.70 -2.27
CA SER A 381 -18.68 -11.77 -1.43
C SER A 381 -18.93 -11.41 0.04
N VAL A 382 -19.67 -12.23 0.78
CA VAL A 382 -20.27 -11.82 2.07
C VAL A 382 -19.24 -11.57 3.19
N TYR A 383 -17.98 -11.99 3.02
CA TYR A 383 -16.95 -11.92 4.05
C TYR A 383 -15.80 -10.98 3.70
N SER A 384 -15.34 -10.22 4.71
CA SER A 384 -14.04 -9.53 4.76
C SER A 384 -13.56 -9.41 6.21
N GLY A 385 -12.24 -9.29 6.43
CA GLY A 385 -11.65 -9.29 7.78
C GLY A 385 -12.09 -8.12 8.68
N ILE A 386 -12.61 -7.04 8.10
CA ILE A 386 -13.14 -5.90 8.87
C ILE A 386 -14.36 -6.28 9.72
N LEU A 387 -15.12 -7.30 9.30
CA LEU A 387 -16.37 -7.73 9.94
C LEU A 387 -16.14 -8.39 11.31
N GLU A 388 -14.92 -8.86 11.54
CA GLU A 388 -14.48 -9.58 12.73
C GLU A 388 -13.39 -8.84 13.51
N LEU A 389 -13.04 -7.63 13.08
CA LEU A 389 -12.04 -6.82 13.75
C LEU A 389 -12.58 -6.39 15.12
N CYS A 390 -11.93 -6.83 16.19
CA CYS A 390 -12.28 -6.50 17.57
C CYS A 390 -11.31 -5.48 18.17
N ALA A 391 -11.81 -4.60 19.04
CA ALA A 391 -11.07 -3.54 19.72
C ALA A 391 -9.74 -3.99 20.35
N ASN A 392 -9.80 -5.12 21.04
CA ASN A 392 -8.69 -5.67 21.80
C ASN A 392 -7.56 -6.22 20.94
N ARG A 393 -7.77 -6.33 19.61
CA ARG A 393 -6.74 -6.75 18.65
C ARG A 393 -5.92 -5.58 18.13
N ILE A 394 -6.38 -4.34 18.31
CA ILE A 394 -5.68 -3.13 17.84
C ILE A 394 -5.27 -2.25 19.01
N GLU A 395 -4.36 -1.31 18.77
CA GLU A 395 -3.85 -0.44 19.82
C GLU A 395 -4.90 0.58 20.28
N PRO A 396 -4.92 0.95 21.59
CA PRO A 396 -6.02 1.73 22.19
C PRO A 396 -6.29 3.13 21.60
N HIS A 397 -5.38 3.64 20.78
CA HIS A 397 -5.48 4.95 20.14
C HIS A 397 -5.89 4.89 18.66
N ILE A 398 -5.90 3.70 18.06
CA ILE A 398 -6.20 3.47 16.65
C ILE A 398 -7.72 3.37 16.42
N LEU A 399 -8.27 4.30 15.66
CA LEU A 399 -9.63 4.21 15.16
C LEU A 399 -9.62 3.57 13.76
N PRO A 400 -10.20 2.38 13.54
CA PRO A 400 -10.16 1.75 12.22
C PRO A 400 -10.82 2.61 11.14
N TYR A 401 -11.96 3.22 11.47
CA TYR A 401 -12.71 4.12 10.60
C TYR A 401 -13.72 4.94 11.42
N LYS A 402 -14.20 6.06 10.86
CA LYS A 402 -15.21 6.91 11.50
C LYS A 402 -16.51 6.15 11.76
N GLY A 403 -16.94 6.17 13.02
CA GLY A 403 -18.14 5.46 13.46
C GLY A 403 -17.97 3.95 13.64
N TYR A 404 -16.72 3.46 13.77
CA TYR A 404 -16.43 2.07 14.14
C TYR A 404 -17.24 1.62 15.36
N ARG A 405 -17.77 0.40 15.26
CA ARG A 405 -18.47 -0.30 16.34
C ARG A 405 -18.45 -1.81 16.09
N PRO A 406 -18.62 -2.64 17.13
CA PRO A 406 -18.74 -4.09 16.97
C PRO A 406 -19.86 -4.47 16.00
N GLN A 407 -19.55 -5.44 15.15
CA GLN A 407 -20.42 -5.87 14.08
C GLN A 407 -21.48 -6.87 14.58
N ILE A 408 -22.70 -6.72 14.08
CA ILE A 408 -23.80 -7.67 14.28
C ILE A 408 -24.06 -8.33 12.93
N LEU A 409 -23.60 -9.56 12.78
CA LEU A 409 -23.63 -10.31 11.54
C LEU A 409 -24.77 -11.33 11.55
N ASP A 410 -25.15 -11.81 10.37
CA ASP A 410 -26.06 -12.95 10.25
C ASP A 410 -25.29 -14.25 10.52
N ALA A 411 -25.84 -15.12 11.36
CA ALA A 411 -25.21 -16.40 11.68
C ALA A 411 -25.02 -17.30 10.44
N SER A 412 -25.87 -17.16 9.42
CA SER A 412 -25.75 -17.89 8.15
C SER A 412 -24.48 -17.58 7.35
N MET A 413 -23.67 -16.60 7.77
CA MET A 413 -22.34 -16.37 7.24
C MET A 413 -21.37 -17.52 7.54
N LEU A 414 -21.62 -18.32 8.58
CA LEU A 414 -20.80 -19.46 8.97
C LEU A 414 -21.50 -20.78 8.62
N THR A 415 -20.71 -21.85 8.45
CA THR A 415 -21.24 -23.20 8.27
C THR A 415 -21.94 -23.71 9.54
N ASP A 416 -22.86 -24.67 9.40
CA ASP A 416 -23.53 -25.32 10.54
C ASP A 416 -22.52 -25.94 11.53
N GLU A 417 -21.39 -26.46 11.03
CA GLU A 417 -20.30 -26.99 11.85
C GLU A 417 -19.69 -25.89 12.73
N SER A 418 -19.31 -24.76 12.14
CA SER A 418 -18.76 -23.64 12.90
C SER A 418 -19.77 -22.98 13.84
N LEU A 419 -21.05 -22.92 13.46
CA LEU A 419 -22.11 -22.47 14.36
C LEU A 419 -22.26 -23.42 15.57
N ASN A 420 -22.10 -24.72 15.37
CA ASN A 420 -22.14 -25.68 16.46
C ASN A 420 -20.92 -25.57 17.40
N GLU A 421 -19.72 -25.29 16.86
CA GLU A 421 -18.51 -25.01 17.66
C GLU A 421 -18.66 -23.76 18.53
N LEU A 422 -19.26 -22.70 17.97
CA LEU A 422 -19.50 -21.43 18.64
C LEU A 422 -20.67 -21.46 19.63
N LYS A 423 -21.42 -22.57 19.69
CA LYS A 423 -22.55 -22.71 20.60
C LYS A 423 -22.11 -22.58 22.06
N ASN A 424 -22.73 -21.65 22.78
CA ASN A 424 -22.41 -21.29 24.16
C ASN A 424 -20.98 -20.73 24.36
N GLN A 425 -20.27 -20.37 23.29
CA GLN A 425 -19.00 -19.65 23.42
C GLN A 425 -19.26 -18.18 23.77
N LYS A 426 -18.37 -17.63 24.59
CA LYS A 426 -18.41 -16.24 25.01
C LYS A 426 -17.32 -15.44 24.29
N ASN A 427 -17.68 -14.24 23.84
CA ASN A 427 -16.71 -13.28 23.31
C ASN A 427 -15.90 -12.63 24.44
N TRP A 428 -15.00 -11.74 24.05
CA TRP A 428 -14.15 -10.95 24.96
C TRP A 428 -14.93 -10.23 26.09
N TYR A 429 -16.14 -9.74 25.83
CA TYR A 429 -16.98 -9.07 26.83
C TYR A 429 -17.80 -10.03 27.71
N GLY A 430 -17.59 -11.34 27.58
CA GLY A 430 -18.32 -12.37 28.34
C GLY A 430 -19.75 -12.60 27.88
N SER A 431 -20.16 -11.99 26.75
CA SER A 431 -21.49 -12.19 26.15
C SER A 431 -21.48 -13.35 25.16
N ASP A 432 -22.63 -13.99 24.95
CA ASP A 432 -22.74 -15.08 23.96
C ASP A 432 -22.43 -14.56 22.55
N ILE A 433 -21.58 -15.30 21.82
CA ILE A 433 -21.22 -15.00 20.43
C ILE A 433 -22.40 -15.23 19.50
N LEU A 434 -23.15 -16.31 19.73
CA LEU A 434 -24.37 -16.63 19.00
C LEU A 434 -25.60 -16.17 19.79
N GLN A 435 -26.41 -15.32 19.17
CA GLN A 435 -27.59 -14.72 19.76
C GLN A 435 -28.79 -14.91 18.82
N GLY A 436 -29.37 -16.12 18.83
CA GLY A 436 -30.41 -16.50 17.88
C GLY A 436 -29.84 -16.67 16.47
N ASP A 437 -30.37 -15.90 15.51
CA ASP A 437 -29.90 -15.84 14.13
C ASP A 437 -28.72 -14.85 13.92
N LYS A 438 -28.21 -14.26 15.00
CA LYS A 438 -27.13 -13.26 14.96
C LYS A 438 -25.81 -13.81 15.48
N LEU A 439 -24.74 -13.34 14.84
CA LEU A 439 -23.35 -13.57 15.20
C LEU A 439 -22.72 -12.23 15.63
N VAL A 440 -22.18 -12.18 16.84
CA VAL A 440 -21.55 -10.97 17.43
C VAL A 440 -20.12 -11.29 17.89
N PRO A 441 -19.15 -11.37 16.96
CA PRO A 441 -17.81 -11.89 17.25
C PRO A 441 -17.10 -11.06 18.32
N CYS A 442 -17.32 -9.75 18.32
CA CYS A 442 -16.71 -8.82 19.27
C CYS A 442 -17.69 -8.33 20.35
N GLY A 443 -18.89 -8.94 20.49
CA GLY A 443 -19.94 -8.44 21.40
C GLY A 443 -20.65 -7.20 20.89
N ARG A 444 -21.29 -6.45 21.81
CA ARG A 444 -22.09 -5.25 21.48
C ARG A 444 -21.69 -4.00 22.27
N GLU A 445 -20.70 -4.13 23.16
CA GLU A 445 -20.27 -3.01 23.99
C GLU A 445 -19.69 -1.90 23.10
N PRO A 446 -20.00 -0.62 23.40
CA PRO A 446 -19.51 0.50 22.61
C PRO A 446 -17.98 0.55 22.65
N TYR A 447 -17.40 1.07 21.56
CA TYR A 447 -15.96 1.19 21.41
C TYR A 447 -15.39 2.23 22.38
N PRO A 448 -14.19 2.03 22.97
CA PRO A 448 -13.61 3.01 23.88
C PRO A 448 -13.33 4.35 23.18
N GLU A 449 -13.65 5.46 23.84
CA GLU A 449 -13.43 6.84 23.34
C GLU A 449 -11.95 7.19 23.11
N THR A 450 -11.01 6.35 23.54
CA THR A 450 -9.56 6.55 23.39
C THR A 450 -9.05 6.42 21.96
N HIS A 451 -9.82 5.82 21.06
CA HIS A 451 -9.42 5.55 19.69
C HIS A 451 -9.77 6.74 18.79
N THR A 452 -8.75 7.53 18.42
CA THR A 452 -8.95 8.81 17.72
C THR A 452 -8.15 8.93 16.44
N LYS A 453 -7.11 8.11 16.22
CA LYS A 453 -6.26 8.18 15.02
C LYS A 453 -6.71 7.16 13.99
N ILE A 454 -7.22 7.62 12.84
CA ILE A 454 -7.38 6.75 11.67
C ILE A 454 -6.01 6.64 10.98
N PRO A 455 -5.46 5.43 10.81
CA PRO A 455 -4.09 5.29 10.37
C PRO A 455 -3.96 5.57 8.88
N LYS A 456 -2.77 6.04 8.52
CA LYS A 456 -2.34 6.32 7.15
C LYS A 456 -1.77 5.07 6.50
N ASP A 457 -1.50 5.17 5.20
CA ASP A 457 -0.71 4.18 4.49
C ASP A 457 0.34 4.83 3.57
N THR A 458 1.52 5.05 4.14
CA THR A 458 2.67 5.60 3.39
C THR A 458 3.16 4.69 2.27
N SER A 459 2.91 3.38 2.37
CA SER A 459 3.25 2.46 1.28
C SER A 459 2.41 2.73 0.03
N ALA A 460 1.12 3.02 0.18
CA ALA A 460 0.25 3.42 -0.93
C ALA A 460 0.76 4.69 -1.62
N ALA A 461 1.14 5.71 -0.83
CA ALA A 461 1.72 6.94 -1.35
C ALA A 461 3.03 6.70 -2.13
N ALA A 462 3.92 5.87 -1.60
CA ALA A 462 5.17 5.52 -2.28
C ALA A 462 4.92 4.81 -3.63
N ILE A 463 3.94 3.91 -3.68
CA ILE A 463 3.52 3.22 -4.92
C ILE A 463 2.97 4.23 -5.94
N TYR A 464 2.13 5.17 -5.50
CA TYR A 464 1.61 6.22 -6.39
C TYR A 464 2.74 7.05 -6.98
N ALA A 465 3.67 7.54 -6.15
CA ALA A 465 4.80 8.34 -6.61
C ALA A 465 5.64 7.57 -7.64
N SER A 466 5.96 6.30 -7.35
CA SER A 466 6.71 5.45 -8.28
C SER A 466 6.00 5.29 -9.63
N ALA A 467 4.71 4.94 -9.61
CA ALA A 467 3.91 4.78 -10.82
C ALA A 467 3.77 6.08 -11.63
N LEU A 468 3.56 7.21 -10.96
CA LEU A 468 3.42 8.52 -11.59
C LEU A 468 4.72 8.99 -12.25
N TYR A 469 5.88 8.80 -11.61
CA TYR A 469 7.17 9.07 -12.28
C TYR A 469 7.42 8.14 -13.46
N ARG A 470 7.08 6.86 -13.34
CA ARG A 470 7.17 5.91 -14.46
C ARG A 470 6.33 6.40 -15.64
N TYR A 471 5.06 6.73 -15.39
CA TYR A 471 4.15 7.25 -16.41
C TYR A 471 4.66 8.56 -17.04
N ALA A 472 5.06 9.52 -16.20
CA ALA A 472 5.56 10.82 -16.66
C ALA A 472 6.81 10.66 -17.53
N THR A 473 7.65 9.66 -17.28
CA THR A 473 8.84 9.38 -18.07
C THR A 473 8.49 8.87 -19.47
N ILE A 474 7.51 7.96 -19.58
CA ILE A 474 7.17 7.26 -20.83
C ILE A 474 6.13 7.98 -21.71
N THR A 475 5.28 8.83 -21.13
CA THR A 475 4.20 9.48 -21.88
C THR A 475 4.71 10.48 -22.92
N ARG A 476 4.08 10.52 -24.10
CA ARG A 476 4.41 11.48 -25.17
C ARG A 476 3.65 12.81 -25.05
N ASP A 477 2.68 12.89 -24.15
CA ASP A 477 1.93 14.11 -23.90
C ASP A 477 2.67 14.96 -22.85
N ASP A 478 3.27 16.08 -23.30
CA ASP A 478 4.04 16.97 -22.44
C ASP A 478 3.23 17.58 -21.29
N LYS A 479 1.92 17.78 -21.46
CA LYS A 479 1.06 18.29 -20.39
C LYS A 479 0.87 17.23 -19.32
N GLN A 480 0.63 15.99 -19.72
CA GLN A 480 0.51 14.87 -18.77
C GLN A 480 1.84 14.55 -18.09
N ARG A 481 2.95 14.59 -18.84
CA ARG A 481 4.32 14.48 -18.31
C ARG A 481 4.55 15.47 -17.17
N GLN A 482 4.24 16.75 -17.39
CA GLN A 482 4.41 17.79 -16.37
C GLN A 482 3.45 17.61 -15.19
N LYS A 483 2.17 17.35 -15.47
CA LYS A 483 1.12 17.20 -14.47
C LYS A 483 1.44 16.06 -13.48
N TYR A 484 1.69 14.86 -13.98
CA TYR A 484 1.88 13.69 -13.13
C TYR A 484 3.28 13.62 -12.52
N GLY A 485 4.30 14.18 -13.18
CA GLY A 485 5.60 14.43 -12.55
C GLY A 485 5.48 15.37 -11.34
N ALA A 486 4.71 16.45 -11.47
CA ALA A 486 4.48 17.38 -10.36
C ALA A 486 3.64 16.77 -9.22
N LEU A 487 2.65 15.92 -9.54
CA LEU A 487 1.90 15.18 -8.51
C LEU A 487 2.82 14.21 -7.74
N ALA A 488 3.70 13.49 -8.45
CA ALA A 488 4.70 12.64 -7.82
C ALA A 488 5.69 13.44 -6.94
N ASP A 489 6.10 14.63 -7.39
CA ASP A 489 6.93 15.54 -6.59
C ASP A 489 6.24 15.93 -5.28
N LYS A 490 4.94 16.23 -5.30
CA LYS A 490 4.17 16.59 -4.08
C LYS A 490 4.09 15.43 -3.10
N ILE A 491 3.80 14.22 -3.59
CA ILE A 491 3.77 13.01 -2.76
C ILE A 491 5.14 12.74 -2.13
N MET A 492 6.22 12.83 -2.91
CA MET A 492 7.57 12.59 -2.40
C MET A 492 8.04 13.68 -1.44
N ALA A 493 7.67 14.94 -1.65
CA ALA A 493 7.94 16.02 -0.70
C ALA A 493 7.29 15.73 0.65
N GLU A 494 6.03 15.28 0.64
CA GLU A 494 5.28 14.93 1.85
C GLU A 494 5.92 13.74 2.58
N LEU A 495 6.18 12.64 1.87
CA LEU A 495 6.85 11.47 2.44
C LEU A 495 8.22 11.81 3.03
N THR A 496 9.00 12.64 2.35
CA THR A 496 10.36 13.02 2.77
C THR A 496 10.38 13.94 3.99
N SER A 497 9.42 14.86 4.06
CA SER A 497 9.37 15.88 5.10
C SER A 497 8.67 15.39 6.36
N ASN A 498 7.67 14.51 6.20
CA ASN A 498 6.74 14.15 7.25
C ASN A 498 6.63 12.65 7.52
N TYR A 499 7.24 11.74 6.75
CA TYR A 499 7.09 10.29 6.98
C TYR A 499 8.39 9.48 6.99
N ARG A 500 9.52 10.07 6.59
CA ARG A 500 10.83 9.47 6.84
C ARG A 500 11.07 9.30 8.34
N THR A 501 11.62 8.16 8.72
CA THR A 501 11.78 7.82 10.15
C THR A 501 12.68 8.79 10.93
N ASP A 502 13.55 9.56 10.26
CA ASP A 502 14.42 10.56 10.89
C ASP A 502 13.76 11.92 11.18
N ARG A 503 12.46 12.07 10.92
CA ARG A 503 11.74 13.32 11.20
C ARG A 503 11.01 13.26 12.54
N ASP A 504 11.00 14.40 13.22
CA ASP A 504 10.25 14.58 14.46
C ASP A 504 8.75 14.37 14.18
N LYS A 505 8.12 13.42 14.90
CA LYS A 505 6.70 12.98 14.86
C LYS A 505 6.41 11.65 14.15
N ASN A 506 7.40 10.88 13.71
CA ASN A 506 7.09 9.75 12.83
C ASN A 506 7.08 8.39 13.53
N GLY A 507 5.87 7.82 13.53
CA GLY A 507 5.46 6.45 13.90
C GLY A 507 6.13 5.78 15.09
N ARG A 508 6.45 4.49 14.96
CA ARG A 508 6.72 3.62 16.11
C ARG A 508 8.05 3.93 16.80
N ASP A 509 8.07 3.71 18.11
CA ASP A 509 9.29 3.86 18.92
C ASP A 509 10.44 3.07 18.29
N MET A 510 11.57 3.71 18.03
CA MET A 510 12.76 3.09 17.43
C MET A 510 12.70 2.78 15.92
N SER A 511 11.68 3.16 15.15
CA SER A 511 11.66 2.93 13.69
C SER A 511 12.95 3.38 12.98
N PHE A 512 13.43 4.59 13.26
CA PHE A 512 14.72 5.09 12.76
C PHE A 512 15.91 4.33 13.33
N GLU A 513 15.91 4.01 14.61
CA GLU A 513 17.02 3.31 15.25
C GLU A 513 17.18 1.87 14.75
N LEU A 514 16.11 1.23 14.33
CA LEU A 514 16.11 -0.13 13.79
C LEU A 514 16.39 -0.20 12.28
N GLY A 515 16.51 0.94 11.60
CA GLY A 515 16.93 0.99 10.20
C GLY A 515 15.79 0.94 9.18
N PHE A 516 14.57 1.33 9.56
CA PHE A 516 13.47 1.50 8.59
C PHE A 516 13.52 2.87 7.91
N VAL A 517 13.00 2.96 6.68
CA VAL A 517 13.05 4.20 5.87
C VAL A 517 11.80 5.06 6.05
N LEU A 518 10.61 4.48 5.86
CA LEU A 518 9.32 5.14 6.06
C LEU A 518 8.55 4.57 7.26
N ASP A 519 7.71 5.40 7.87
CA ASP A 519 6.79 5.01 8.94
C ASP A 519 5.32 5.21 8.57
N GLU A 520 4.38 4.89 9.46
CA GLU A 520 2.92 5.09 9.36
C GLU A 520 2.26 4.41 8.15
N ALA A 521 2.74 3.22 7.80
CA ALA A 521 2.08 2.37 6.82
C ALA A 521 1.05 1.45 7.48
N THR A 522 0.03 1.01 6.72
CA THR A 522 -0.99 0.07 7.21
C THR A 522 -1.12 -1.13 6.27
N GLY A 523 -0.60 -2.29 6.70
CA GLY A 523 -0.58 -3.52 5.92
C GLY A 523 -1.94 -4.22 5.89
N ASP A 524 -2.53 -4.57 7.03
CA ASP A 524 -3.78 -5.33 7.05
C ASP A 524 -4.65 -4.98 8.27
N MET A 525 -5.45 -3.91 8.11
CA MET A 525 -6.35 -3.42 9.15
C MET A 525 -7.34 -4.50 9.62
N GLY A 526 -7.97 -5.23 8.68
CA GLY A 526 -8.94 -6.28 9.02
C GLY A 526 -8.33 -7.41 9.84
N ASN A 527 -7.05 -7.72 9.61
CA ASN A 527 -6.32 -8.70 10.40
C ASN A 527 -5.64 -8.14 11.65
N ALA A 528 -5.73 -6.84 11.91
CA ALA A 528 -5.03 -6.16 12.99
C ALA A 528 -3.51 -6.34 12.92
N GLY A 529 -2.96 -6.40 11.69
CA GLY A 529 -1.53 -6.61 11.45
C GLY A 529 -0.94 -5.39 10.75
N GLU A 530 0.30 -5.05 11.11
CA GLU A 530 1.07 -3.99 10.44
C GLU A 530 0.32 -2.64 10.41
N ILE A 531 -0.25 -2.18 11.53
CA ILE A 531 -0.97 -0.90 11.58
C ILE A 531 -0.04 0.20 12.07
N ASP A 532 0.00 1.32 11.35
CA ASP A 532 0.73 2.54 11.71
C ASP A 532 2.21 2.23 12.01
N THR A 533 2.87 1.57 11.07
CA THR A 533 4.21 0.99 11.26
C THR A 533 5.05 1.00 9.98
N PRO A 534 6.38 0.96 10.05
CA PRO A 534 7.21 0.64 8.90
C PRO A 534 6.93 -0.76 8.34
N ILE A 535 6.87 -0.86 7.02
CA ILE A 535 6.72 -2.11 6.27
C ILE A 535 7.65 -2.13 5.07
N ILE A 536 8.24 -3.29 4.78
CA ILE A 536 9.38 -3.37 3.87
C ILE A 536 9.06 -3.06 2.40
N TYR A 537 7.81 -3.29 1.99
CA TYR A 537 7.35 -2.91 0.65
C TYR A 537 7.11 -1.39 0.54
N GLY A 538 6.79 -0.70 1.63
CA GLY A 538 6.78 0.77 1.66
C GLY A 538 8.18 1.33 1.38
N ASP A 539 9.20 0.80 2.05
CA ASP A 539 10.60 1.15 1.82
C ASP A 539 11.03 0.85 0.37
N PHE A 540 10.62 -0.30 -0.17
CA PHE A 540 10.91 -0.68 -1.56
C PHE A 540 10.39 0.32 -2.59
N TYR A 541 9.10 0.67 -2.53
CA TYR A 541 8.52 1.61 -3.49
C TYR A 541 8.98 3.05 -3.23
N PHE A 542 9.37 3.41 -2.01
CA PHE A 542 9.98 4.70 -1.73
C PHE A 542 11.36 4.81 -2.40
N VAL A 543 12.22 3.80 -2.23
CA VAL A 543 13.52 3.76 -2.91
C VAL A 543 13.34 3.77 -4.43
N GLU A 544 12.39 3.01 -4.95
CA GLU A 544 12.07 3.00 -6.38
C GLU A 544 11.59 4.38 -6.89
N ALA A 545 10.69 5.05 -6.17
CA ALA A 545 10.20 6.37 -6.55
C ALA A 545 11.34 7.40 -6.62
N ASN A 546 12.31 7.34 -5.70
CA ASN A 546 13.50 8.19 -5.75
C ASN A 546 14.40 7.89 -6.95
N ILE A 547 14.62 6.61 -7.29
CA ILE A 547 15.33 6.22 -8.52
C ILE A 547 14.60 6.76 -9.76
N ARG A 548 13.28 6.58 -9.82
CA ARG A 548 12.46 7.05 -10.94
C ARG A 548 12.42 8.57 -11.06
N LYS A 549 12.52 9.33 -9.94
CA LYS A 549 12.70 10.79 -9.99
C LYS A 549 13.98 11.16 -10.74
N VAL A 550 15.09 10.45 -10.48
CA VAL A 550 16.36 10.66 -11.20
C VAL A 550 16.19 10.39 -12.70
N ASP A 551 15.54 9.28 -13.05
CA ASP A 551 15.29 8.91 -14.46
C ASP A 551 14.35 9.91 -15.15
N PHE A 552 13.32 10.38 -14.46
CA PHE A 552 12.40 11.40 -14.95
C PHE A 552 13.13 12.70 -15.29
N GLU A 553 13.99 13.21 -14.39
CA GLU A 553 14.76 14.44 -14.65
C GLU A 553 15.79 14.25 -15.79
N ARG A 554 16.42 13.07 -15.88
CA ARG A 554 17.28 12.72 -17.03
C ARG A 554 16.51 12.71 -18.33
N SER A 555 15.28 12.16 -18.35
CA SER A 555 14.41 12.17 -19.54
C SER A 555 14.07 13.58 -20.02
N ARG A 556 14.13 14.58 -19.11
CA ARG A 556 13.95 16.00 -19.40
C ARG A 556 15.23 16.74 -19.77
N GLY A 557 16.36 16.02 -19.87
CA GLY A 557 17.67 16.59 -20.22
C GLY A 557 18.40 17.27 -19.06
N VAL A 558 17.98 17.07 -17.81
CA VAL A 558 18.71 17.55 -16.64
C VAL A 558 20.01 16.75 -16.50
N LYS A 559 21.15 17.45 -16.51
CA LYS A 559 22.45 16.84 -16.21
C LYS A 559 22.63 16.77 -14.71
N LEU A 560 22.84 15.56 -14.20
CA LEU A 560 23.30 15.36 -12.82
C LEU A 560 24.78 15.73 -12.80
N ASN A 561 25.15 16.70 -11.98
CA ASN A 561 26.56 16.93 -11.68
C ASN A 561 26.94 15.93 -10.61
N ASN A 562 27.85 15.01 -10.94
CA ASN A 562 28.50 14.13 -9.97
C ASN A 562 29.31 14.95 -8.96
#